data_AF-A0A3D2MXM8-F1
#
_entry.id   AF-A0A3D2MXM8-F1
#
_cell.length_a   1.000
_cell.length_b   1.000
_cell.length_c   1.000
_cell.angle_alpha   90.00
_cell.angle_beta   90.00
_cell.angle_gamma   90.00
#
_symmetry.space_group_name_H-M   'P 1'
#
loop_
_entity.id
_entity.type
_entity.pdbx_description
1 polymer ?
#
loop_
_entity_poly.entity_id
_entity_poly.type
_entity_poly.pdbx_seq_one_letter_code
_entity_poly.pdbx_strand_id
1 'polypeptide(L)'
;MACADQELGANKLDNYIARLSNTAEIDIVESAPVARILAPQLLETSSSEPADSLSLIDFLSLSGCELQVNIARRNTSMGRTASPSQRLILDLEFLRLAPACIELLDAE
;
A
#
# COMPACT_ATOMS: atom_id res chain seq x y z
N MET A 1 -1.21 32.84 5.90
CA MET A 1 0.21 32.45 6.05
C MET A 1 0.57 31.66 4.81
N ALA A 2 1.42 32.24 3.96
CA ALA A 2 1.81 31.64 2.70
C ALA A 2 2.73 30.45 2.96
N CYS A 3 2.41 29.29 2.39
CA CYS A 3 3.46 28.31 2.10
C CYS A 3 4.37 28.99 1.09
N ALA A 4 5.58 29.36 1.49
CA ALA A 4 6.58 29.87 0.56
C ALA A 4 6.77 28.82 -0.53
N ASP A 5 6.83 29.27 -1.79
CA ASP A 5 7.21 28.42 -2.92
C ASP A 5 8.51 27.72 -2.56
N GLN A 6 8.40 26.43 -2.24
CA GLN A 6 9.54 25.60 -1.94
C GLN A 6 10.24 25.39 -3.28
N GLU A 7 11.40 26.01 -3.49
CA GLU A 7 12.24 25.66 -4.64
C GLU A 7 12.54 24.15 -4.58
N LEU A 8 11.80 23.39 -5.39
CA LEU A 8 11.90 21.95 -5.53
C LEU A 8 12.79 21.69 -6.75
N GLY A 9 13.98 21.12 -6.53
CA GLY A 9 14.91 20.81 -7.62
C GLY A 9 16.34 20.56 -7.17
N ALA A 10 17.22 20.29 -8.13
CA ALA A 10 18.65 20.01 -7.93
C ALA A 10 19.36 21.09 -7.10
N ASN A 11 18.99 22.36 -7.29
CA ASN A 11 19.58 23.50 -6.59
C ASN A 11 19.45 23.42 -5.05
N LYS A 12 18.42 22.76 -4.51
CA LYS A 12 18.27 22.58 -3.05
C LYS A 12 19.23 21.53 -2.51
N LEU A 13 19.48 20.47 -3.28
CA LEU A 13 20.45 19.45 -2.92
C LEU A 13 21.86 20.05 -2.93
N ASP A 14 22.20 20.81 -3.97
CA ASP A 14 23.50 21.47 -4.09
C ASP A 14 23.72 22.46 -2.94
N ASN A 15 22.71 23.27 -2.60
CA ASN A 15 22.78 24.19 -1.47
C ASN A 15 22.94 23.45 -0.13
N TYR A 16 22.20 22.35 0.07
CA TYR A 16 22.31 21.53 1.27
C TYR A 16 23.71 20.91 1.41
N ILE A 17 24.22 20.34 0.33
CA ILE A 17 25.54 19.73 0.23
C ILE A 17 26.64 20.76 0.55
N ALA A 18 26.58 21.95 -0.06
CA ALA A 18 27.53 23.03 0.22
C ALA A 18 27.51 23.47 1.68
N ARG A 19 26.32 23.62 2.28
CA ARG A 19 26.19 24.01 3.70
C ARG A 19 26.74 22.93 4.64
N LEU A 20 26.46 21.67 4.33
CA LEU A 20 26.93 20.54 5.14
C LEU A 20 28.46 20.45 5.13
N SER A 21 29.09 20.57 3.97
CA SER A 21 30.55 20.57 3.82
C SER A 21 31.22 21.70 4.59
N ASN A 22 30.71 22.93 4.47
CA ASN A 22 31.23 24.07 5.23
C ASN A 22 31.12 23.86 6.75
N THR A 23 30.00 23.28 7.21
CA THR A 23 29.77 23.05 8.66
C THR A 23 30.65 21.92 9.19
N ALA A 24 30.90 20.90 8.37
CA ALA A 24 31.71 19.76 8.75
C ALA A 24 33.21 19.99 8.55
N GLU A 25 33.61 21.08 7.88
CA GLU A 25 34.99 21.35 7.42
C GLU A 25 35.57 20.17 6.61
N ILE A 26 34.72 19.51 5.81
CA ILE A 26 35.09 18.38 4.96
C ILE A 26 34.86 18.76 3.51
N ASP A 27 35.91 18.67 2.70
CA ASP A 27 35.82 18.84 1.25
C ASP A 27 35.05 17.68 0.61
N ILE A 28 34.16 18.01 -0.31
CA ILE A 28 33.36 17.02 -1.03
C ILE A 28 34.15 16.53 -2.24
N VAL A 29 34.48 15.24 -2.23
CA VAL A 29 35.05 14.58 -3.40
C VAL A 29 33.90 14.11 -4.29
N GLU A 30 33.89 14.56 -5.54
CA GLU A 30 32.91 14.10 -6.53
C GLU A 30 33.11 12.60 -6.77
N SER A 31 32.08 11.80 -6.44
CA SER A 31 32.16 10.35 -6.60
C SER A 31 32.09 9.99 -8.09
N ALA A 32 32.94 9.06 -8.51
CA ALA A 32 32.83 8.44 -9.82
C ALA A 32 31.40 7.87 -10.02
N PRO A 33 30.84 7.94 -11.24
CA PRO A 33 29.51 7.43 -11.51
C PRO A 33 29.48 5.93 -11.23
N VAL A 34 28.67 5.53 -10.26
CA VAL A 34 28.43 4.11 -9.96
C VAL A 34 27.65 3.50 -11.11
N ALA A 35 28.05 2.30 -11.55
CA ALA A 35 27.31 1.54 -12.55
C ALA A 35 25.85 1.41 -12.09
N ARG A 36 24.92 1.91 -12.91
CA ARG A 36 23.48 1.82 -12.61
C ARG A 36 23.10 0.35 -12.61
N ILE A 37 22.72 -0.17 -11.45
CA ILE A 37 22.00 -1.44 -11.38
C ILE A 37 20.66 -1.18 -12.07
N LEU A 38 20.43 -1.87 -13.19
CA LEU A 38 19.11 -1.88 -13.82
C LEU A 38 18.11 -2.40 -12.79
N ALA A 39 17.10 -1.59 -12.49
CA ALA A 39 15.98 -2.06 -11.70
C ALA A 39 15.45 -3.34 -12.36
N PRO A 40 15.11 -4.38 -11.58
CA PRO A 40 14.43 -5.54 -12.13
C PRO A 40 13.23 -5.03 -12.93
N GLN A 41 13.05 -5.55 -14.15
CA GLN A 41 11.85 -5.22 -14.89
C GLN A 41 10.66 -5.66 -14.06
N LEU A 42 9.72 -4.74 -13.82
CA LEU A 42 8.50 -5.05 -13.13
C LEU A 42 7.81 -6.13 -13.97
N LEU A 43 7.76 -7.36 -13.45
CA LEU A 43 6.91 -8.38 -14.05
C LEU A 43 5.49 -7.91 -13.76
N GLU A 44 4.82 -7.34 -14.77
CA GLU A 44 3.41 -6.99 -14.64
C GLU A 44 2.62 -8.29 -14.57
N THR A 45 2.47 -8.85 -13.37
CA THR A 45 1.45 -9.85 -13.07
C THR A 45 0.11 -9.12 -12.94
N SER A 46 -0.36 -8.51 -14.03
CA SER A 46 -1.70 -7.95 -14.10
C SER A 46 -2.67 -9.07 -14.48
N SER A 47 -2.87 -10.03 -13.58
CA SER A 47 -4.11 -10.81 -13.61
C SER A 47 -5.20 -9.89 -13.09
N SER A 48 -5.80 -9.12 -13.99
CA SER A 48 -7.09 -8.47 -13.75
C SER A 48 -8.14 -9.57 -13.70
N GLU A 49 -8.14 -10.36 -12.63
CA GLU A 49 -9.30 -11.16 -12.27
C GLU A 49 -10.45 -10.17 -12.10
N PRO A 50 -11.59 -10.38 -12.79
CA PRO A 50 -12.75 -9.55 -12.57
C PRO A 50 -13.07 -9.60 -11.08
N ALA A 51 -13.33 -8.43 -10.49
CA ALA A 51 -13.75 -8.35 -9.10
C ALA A 51 -15.08 -9.10 -8.99
N ASP A 52 -15.03 -10.34 -8.51
CA ASP A 52 -16.22 -11.15 -8.33
C ASP A 52 -17.07 -10.50 -7.24
N SER A 53 -18.32 -10.21 -7.57
CA SER A 53 -19.22 -9.46 -6.69
C SER A 53 -20.15 -10.43 -6.01
N LEU A 54 -20.04 -10.54 -4.70
CA LEU A 54 -20.90 -11.37 -3.88
C LEU A 54 -22.31 -10.77 -3.83
N SER A 55 -23.35 -11.57 -4.09
CA SER A 55 -24.73 -11.08 -4.05
C SER A 55 -25.15 -10.76 -2.60
N LEU A 56 -26.18 -9.93 -2.42
CA LEU A 56 -26.67 -9.61 -1.07
C LEU A 56 -27.14 -10.88 -0.33
N ILE A 57 -27.75 -11.83 -1.03
CA ILE A 57 -28.24 -13.07 -0.42
C ILE A 57 -27.05 -13.91 0.04
N ASP A 58 -26.05 -14.10 -0.81
CA ASP A 58 -24.83 -14.85 -0.45
C ASP A 58 -24.12 -14.19 0.73
N PHE A 59 -24.15 -12.85 0.82
CA PHE A 59 -23.55 -12.13 1.93
C PHE A 59 -24.30 -12.36 3.24
N LEU A 60 -25.62 -12.49 3.18
CA LEU A 60 -26.44 -12.83 4.32
C LEU A 60 -26.26 -14.29 4.74
N SER A 61 -25.96 -15.21 3.81
CA SER A 61 -25.62 -16.61 4.15
C SER A 61 -24.37 -16.72 5.01
N LEU A 62 -23.48 -15.72 4.98
CA LEU A 62 -22.34 -15.63 5.90
C LEU A 62 -22.74 -15.24 7.34
N SER A 63 -24.04 -15.08 7.64
CA SER A 63 -24.51 -14.75 8.97
C SER A 63 -24.10 -15.82 9.97
N GLY A 64 -23.39 -15.40 11.02
CA GLY A 64 -22.88 -16.30 12.05
C GLY A 64 -21.38 -16.55 11.99
N CYS A 65 -20.67 -16.07 10.96
CA CYS A 65 -19.21 -16.11 10.92
C CYS A 65 -18.58 -14.70 10.96
N GLU A 66 -17.42 -14.57 11.61
CA GLU A 66 -16.72 -13.27 11.73
C GLU A 66 -16.30 -12.69 10.37
N LEU A 67 -16.17 -13.53 9.34
CA LEU A 67 -15.84 -13.12 7.98
C LEU A 67 -16.84 -12.09 7.43
N GLN A 68 -18.12 -12.23 7.76
CA GLN A 68 -19.17 -11.28 7.36
C GLN A 68 -18.86 -9.85 7.84
N VAL A 69 -18.31 -9.71 9.04
CA VAL A 69 -17.96 -8.41 9.63
C VAL A 69 -16.78 -7.77 8.90
N ASN A 70 -15.75 -8.55 8.55
CA ASN A 70 -14.62 -8.05 7.76
C ASN A 70 -15.08 -7.58 6.36
N ILE A 71 -15.88 -8.39 5.67
CA ILE A 71 -16.44 -8.04 4.36
C ILE A 71 -17.31 -6.77 4.47
N ALA A 72 -18.14 -6.66 5.50
CA ALA A 72 -18.94 -5.45 5.76
C ALA A 72 -18.05 -4.21 5.94
N ARG A 73 -16.99 -4.31 6.77
CA ARG A 73 -16.02 -3.23 6.99
C ARG A 73 -15.37 -2.78 5.69
N ARG A 74 -14.91 -3.74 4.87
CA ARG A 74 -14.31 -3.46 3.56
C ARG A 74 -15.27 -2.77 2.59
N ASN A 75 -16.56 -3.09 2.66
CA ASN A 75 -17.58 -2.55 1.76
C ASN A 75 -18.12 -1.16 2.16
N THR A 76 -17.80 -0.67 3.35
CA THR A 76 -18.12 0.71 3.76
C THR A 76 -17.44 1.75 2.86
N SER A 77 -17.96 2.99 2.85
CA SER A 77 -17.33 4.10 2.11
C SER A 77 -15.85 4.27 2.48
N MET A 78 -15.52 4.19 3.77
CA MET A 78 -14.14 4.24 4.26
C MET A 78 -13.31 3.02 3.84
N GLY A 79 -13.90 1.82 3.86
CA GLY A 79 -13.22 0.60 3.40
C GLY A 79 -12.87 0.64 1.91
N ARG A 80 -13.75 1.19 1.08
CA ARG A 80 -13.53 1.32 -0.38
C ARG A 80 -12.42 2.31 -0.72
N THR A 81 -12.30 3.39 0.04
CA THR A 81 -11.27 4.43 -0.14
C THR A 81 -10.04 4.24 0.74
N ALA A 82 -9.94 3.09 1.43
CA ALA A 82 -8.81 2.78 2.30
C ALA A 82 -7.47 2.82 1.57
N SER A 83 -6.42 3.26 2.27
CA SER A 83 -5.05 3.24 1.76
C SER A 83 -4.59 1.79 1.48
N PRO A 84 -3.56 1.58 0.64
CA PRO A 84 -3.06 0.24 0.34
C PRO A 84 -2.70 -0.59 1.59
N SER A 85 -2.14 0.04 2.62
CA SER A 85 -1.82 -0.62 3.88
C SER A 85 -3.06 -1.09 4.66
N GLN A 86 -4.11 -0.28 4.68
CA GLN A 86 -5.37 -0.64 5.35
C GLN A 86 -6.13 -1.73 4.58
N ARG A 87 -6.09 -1.70 3.24
CA ARG A 87 -6.63 -2.78 2.42
C ARG A 87 -5.94 -4.11 2.71
N LEU A 88 -4.60 -4.10 2.77
CA LEU A 88 -3.81 -5.29 3.10
C LEU A 88 -4.17 -5.88 4.46
N ILE A 89 -4.41 -5.04 5.47
CA ILE A 89 -4.84 -5.52 6.80
C ILE A 89 -6.18 -6.26 6.69
N LEU A 90 -7.16 -5.68 5.98
CA LEU A 90 -8.47 -6.31 5.77
C LEU A 90 -8.35 -7.62 4.96
N ASP A 91 -7.46 -7.66 3.95
CA ASP A 91 -7.18 -8.86 3.16
C ASP A 91 -6.59 -9.99 4.01
N LEU A 92 -5.62 -9.68 4.88
CA LEU A 92 -5.02 -10.66 5.78
C LEU A 92 -6.01 -11.16 6.83
N GLU A 93 -6.84 -10.26 7.38
CA GLU A 93 -7.93 -10.65 8.29
C GLU A 93 -8.94 -11.56 7.57
N PHE A 94 -9.31 -11.26 6.32
CA PHE A 94 -10.16 -12.14 5.50
C PHE A 94 -9.57 -13.55 5.37
N LEU A 95 -8.29 -13.65 4.97
CA LEU A 95 -7.61 -14.95 4.79
C LEU A 95 -7.56 -15.75 6.10
N ARG A 96 -7.45 -15.08 7.25
CA ARG A 96 -7.45 -15.71 8.57
C ARG A 96 -8.84 -16.24 8.95
N LEU A 97 -9.90 -15.49 8.64
CA LEU A 97 -11.28 -15.80 9.04
C LEU A 97 -11.98 -16.78 8.09
N ALA A 98 -11.55 -16.83 6.83
CA ALA A 98 -12.21 -17.62 5.79
C ALA A 98 -12.34 -19.12 6.11
N PRO A 99 -11.30 -19.84 6.60
CA PRO A 99 -11.39 -21.28 6.81
C PRO A 99 -12.52 -21.70 7.75
N ALA A 100 -12.67 -21.01 8.89
CA ALA A 100 -13.73 -21.31 9.86
C ALA A 100 -15.13 -21.05 9.30
N CYS A 101 -15.28 -20.03 8.43
CA CYS A 101 -16.57 -19.77 7.77
C CYS A 101 -16.87 -20.82 6.69
N ILE A 102 -15.86 -21.29 5.95
CA ILE A 102 -16.01 -22.37 4.96
C ILE A 102 -16.48 -23.66 5.65
N GLU A 103 -15.84 -24.05 6.76
CA GLU A 103 -16.24 -25.25 7.53
C GLU A 103 -17.69 -25.18 8.02
N LEU A 104 -18.16 -23.99 8.40
CA LEU A 104 -19.56 -23.78 8.82
C LEU A 104 -20.52 -23.96 7.64
N LEU A 105 -20.20 -23.39 6.48
CA LEU A 105 -21.03 -23.47 5.27
C LEU A 105 -21.08 -24.89 4.67
N ASP A 106 -19.99 -25.64 4.77
CA ASP A 106 -19.94 -27.04 4.30
C ASP A 106 -20.72 -28.01 5.21
N ALA A 107 -21.03 -27.60 6.44
CA ALA A 107 -21.77 -28.40 7.41
C ALA A 107 -23.30 -28.23 7.34
N GLU A 108 -23.79 -27.31 6.50
CA GLU A 108 -25.21 -27.01 6.27
C GLU A 108 -25.80 -27.88 5.15
#